data_AF-A0A395GQ28-F1
#
_entry.id   AF-A0A395GQ28-F1
#
_cell.length_a   1.000
_cell.length_b   1.000
_cell.length_c   1.000
_cell.angle_alpha   90.00
_cell.angle_beta   90.00
_cell.angle_gamma   90.00
#
_symmetry.space_group_name_H-M   'P 1'
#
loop_
_entity.id
_entity.type
_entity.pdbx_description
1 polymer ?
#
loop_
_entity_poly.entity_id
_entity_poly.type
_entity_poly.pdbx_seq_one_letter_code
_entity_poly.pdbx_strand_id
1 'polypeptide(L)'
;MDYAEDSADEDCAEIQHRNVPDLQYPSKEELMDAASVVIRSLQQLDWREIGETPPNLAITGGLAVMHYCPDRLPSIAHNGREDIDIVLSNTQGGRIRLALQYEFPEEFVNQEIDLFVVTPRGKVKVDFKWEVYMESASLSTVPLHEISPEDPPFMNPQTLTVSKLLSLSGHVVARYVLFERPWNHGIDALRLVRRFDRSTLTLAKFQAMHIYKEKDKLERYTTMPYKQWAKMMEVELRVSISRLTKERSTQGKPFKLLDYV
;
A
#
# COMPACT_ATOMS: atom_id res chain seq x y z
N MET A 1 1.42 56.57 -6.10
CA MET A 1 1.83 55.67 -5.00
C MET A 1 1.54 54.29 -5.51
N ASP A 2 2.53 53.66 -6.12
CA ASP A 2 2.46 52.28 -6.56
C ASP A 2 2.79 51.42 -5.35
N TYR A 3 1.80 50.66 -4.87
CA TYR A 3 2.06 49.60 -3.91
C TYR A 3 2.60 48.41 -4.71
N ALA A 4 3.92 48.21 -4.64
CA ALA A 4 4.49 46.90 -4.93
C ALA A 4 4.00 45.97 -3.81
N GLU A 5 3.09 45.08 -4.15
CA GLU A 5 2.74 43.94 -3.30
C GLU A 5 3.96 43.01 -3.25
N ASP A 6 4.63 43.01 -2.10
CA ASP A 6 5.62 42.02 -1.72
C ASP A 6 4.95 40.64 -1.68
N SER A 7 5.07 39.88 -2.77
CA SER A 7 4.72 38.46 -2.84
C SER A 7 5.88 37.57 -2.34
N ALA A 8 6.42 37.87 -1.16
CA ALA A 8 7.64 37.24 -0.65
C ALA A 8 7.41 35.97 0.19
N ASP A 9 6.15 35.60 0.46
CA ASP A 9 5.83 34.54 1.45
C ASP A 9 5.45 33.19 0.84
N GLU A 10 5.30 33.06 -0.48
CA GLU A 10 4.89 31.78 -1.11
C GLU A 10 6.03 30.77 -1.35
N ASP A 11 7.31 31.15 -1.20
CA ASP A 11 8.41 30.37 -1.78
C ASP A 11 9.47 29.86 -0.78
N CYS A 12 9.39 30.23 0.51
CA CYS A 12 10.49 29.94 1.44
C CYS A 12 10.63 28.45 1.80
N ALA A 13 9.54 27.71 1.92
CA ALA A 13 9.57 26.27 2.25
C ALA A 13 9.96 25.40 1.05
N GLU A 14 9.45 25.70 -0.16
CA GLU A 14 9.85 24.99 -1.38
C GLU A 14 11.35 25.17 -1.68
N ILE A 15 11.90 26.36 -1.41
CA ILE A 15 13.33 26.64 -1.58
C ILE A 15 14.19 25.88 -0.56
N GLN A 16 13.71 25.68 0.69
CA GLN A 16 14.47 24.98 1.73
C GLN A 16 14.71 23.49 1.41
N HIS A 17 13.77 22.82 0.75
CA HIS A 17 13.84 21.37 0.54
C HIS A 17 14.27 20.93 -0.87
N ARG A 18 14.44 21.85 -1.83
CA ARG A 18 14.92 21.55 -3.20
C ARG A 18 16.26 20.79 -3.25
N ASN A 19 17.09 20.93 -2.21
CA ASN A 19 18.41 20.31 -2.14
C ASN A 19 18.46 19.02 -1.30
N VAL A 20 17.35 18.59 -0.70
CA VAL A 20 17.31 17.34 0.08
C VAL A 20 17.25 16.15 -0.89
N PRO A 21 18.27 15.27 -0.89
CA PRO A 21 18.32 14.15 -1.83
C PRO A 21 17.30 13.07 -1.45
N ASP A 22 16.77 12.39 -2.46
CA ASP A 22 16.00 11.17 -2.26
C ASP A 22 16.88 10.12 -1.57
N LEU A 23 16.38 9.53 -0.48
CA LEU A 23 17.11 8.53 0.26
C LEU A 23 17.23 7.25 -0.57
N GLN A 24 18.47 6.87 -0.88
CA GLN A 24 18.79 5.65 -1.61
C GLN A 24 19.00 4.51 -0.62
N TYR A 25 18.29 3.40 -0.80
CA TYR A 25 18.30 2.20 0.04
C TYR A 25 18.03 2.49 1.53
N PRO A 26 16.90 3.13 1.87
CA PRO A 26 16.56 3.35 3.27
C PRO A 26 16.44 2.00 3.99
N SER A 27 17.00 1.93 5.18
CA SER A 27 16.83 0.78 6.07
C SER A 27 15.37 0.67 6.53
N LYS A 28 14.99 -0.50 7.07
CA LYS A 28 13.67 -0.68 7.67
C LYS A 28 13.41 0.37 8.76
N GLU A 29 14.39 0.64 9.61
CA GLU A 29 14.28 1.63 10.70
C GLU A 29 14.00 3.03 10.16
N GLU A 30 14.71 3.47 9.12
CA GLU A 30 14.46 4.78 8.51
C GLU A 30 13.07 4.89 7.87
N LEU A 31 12.59 3.81 7.25
CA LEU A 31 11.22 3.76 6.72
C LEU A 31 10.17 3.76 7.83
N MET A 32 10.45 3.13 8.98
CA MET A 32 9.58 3.16 10.16
C MET A 32 9.51 4.57 10.73
N ASP A 33 10.66 5.21 10.99
CA ASP A 33 10.72 6.58 11.53
C ASP A 33 9.96 7.56 10.63
N ALA A 34 10.17 7.46 9.31
CA ALA A 34 9.48 8.27 8.33
C ALA A 34 7.97 7.99 8.31
N ALA A 35 7.52 6.74 8.46
CA ALA A 35 6.11 6.41 8.60
C ALA A 35 5.50 6.95 9.90
N SER A 36 6.26 6.94 11.00
CA SER A 36 5.87 7.51 12.30
C SER A 36 5.65 9.02 12.20
N VAL A 37 6.52 9.74 11.47
CA VAL A 37 6.31 11.16 11.15
C VAL A 37 4.98 11.34 10.39
N VAL A 38 4.79 10.64 9.27
CA VAL A 38 3.55 10.72 8.47
C VAL A 38 2.30 10.52 9.34
N ILE A 39 2.27 9.48 10.17
CA ILE A 39 1.10 9.17 11.02
C ILE A 39 0.88 10.27 12.07
N ARG A 40 1.94 10.76 12.71
CA ARG A 40 1.85 11.83 13.70
C ARG A 40 1.29 13.11 13.08
N SER A 41 1.75 13.49 11.90
CA SER A 41 1.28 14.69 11.21
C SER A 41 -0.17 14.52 10.75
N LEU A 42 -0.55 13.32 10.25
CA LEU A 42 -1.96 13.00 9.96
C LEU A 42 -2.87 13.15 11.19
N GLN A 43 -2.42 12.74 12.38
CA GLN A 43 -3.19 12.88 13.62
C GLN A 43 -3.43 14.33 14.03
N GLN A 44 -2.57 15.25 13.59
CA GLN A 44 -2.62 16.67 13.92
C GLN A 44 -3.41 17.51 12.92
N LEU A 45 -3.70 16.99 11.72
CA LEU A 45 -4.48 17.69 10.70
C LEU A 45 -5.89 18.06 11.19
N ASP A 46 -6.36 19.27 10.86
CA ASP A 46 -7.77 19.61 10.98
C ASP A 46 -8.57 19.00 9.83
N TRP A 47 -9.08 17.79 10.06
CA TRP A 47 -9.87 17.05 9.09
C TRP A 47 -11.13 17.80 8.61
N ARG A 48 -11.71 18.69 9.45
CA ARG A 48 -12.88 19.47 9.04
C ARG A 48 -12.51 20.53 8.02
N GLU A 49 -11.37 21.20 8.21
CA GLU A 49 -10.86 22.21 7.28
C GLU A 49 -10.50 21.58 5.92
N ILE A 50 -9.93 20.38 5.94
CA ILE A 50 -9.58 19.62 4.72
C ILE A 50 -10.83 19.08 4.01
N GLY A 51 -11.99 19.07 4.69
CA GLY A 51 -13.25 18.56 4.14
C GLY A 51 -13.25 17.03 3.98
N GLU A 52 -12.51 16.33 4.82
CA GLU A 52 -12.37 14.87 4.84
C GLU A 52 -12.68 14.32 6.24
N THR A 53 -12.78 13.00 6.37
CA THR A 53 -12.85 12.35 7.69
C THR A 53 -11.54 11.66 8.01
N PRO A 54 -11.10 11.63 9.28
CA PRO A 54 -9.92 10.86 9.67
C PRO A 54 -10.04 9.40 9.17
N PRO A 55 -9.10 8.90 8.35
CA PRO A 55 -9.20 7.57 7.78
C PRO A 55 -8.83 6.50 8.81
N ASN A 56 -9.26 5.27 8.56
CA ASN A 56 -8.54 4.11 9.06
C ASN A 56 -7.34 3.88 8.15
N LEU A 57 -6.20 3.49 8.71
CA LEU A 57 -4.99 3.25 7.92
C LEU A 57 -4.26 1.97 8.28
N ALA A 58 -3.44 1.50 7.33
CA ALA A 58 -2.45 0.46 7.53
C ALA A 58 -1.26 0.66 6.59
N ILE A 59 -0.05 0.40 7.09
CA ILE A 59 1.17 0.31 6.28
C ILE A 59 1.11 -0.93 5.40
N THR A 60 1.45 -0.78 4.12
CA THR A 60 1.50 -1.86 3.13
C THR A 60 2.86 -1.88 2.42
N GLY A 61 2.93 -2.45 1.22
CA GLY A 61 4.07 -2.21 0.35
C GLY A 61 5.31 -3.00 0.70
N GLY A 62 6.48 -2.44 0.38
CA GLY A 62 7.79 -3.01 0.71
C GLY A 62 8.04 -3.04 2.22
N LEU A 63 7.71 -1.95 2.91
CA LEU A 63 7.89 -1.82 4.36
C LEU A 63 7.11 -2.89 5.15
N ALA A 64 5.85 -3.15 4.79
CA ALA A 64 5.07 -4.22 5.42
C ALA A 64 5.66 -5.61 5.18
N VAL A 65 6.25 -5.86 4.00
CA VAL A 65 6.97 -7.13 3.75
C VAL A 65 8.20 -7.23 4.66
N MET A 66 9.00 -6.16 4.79
CA MET A 66 10.15 -6.12 5.71
C MET A 66 9.75 -6.30 7.18
N HIS A 67 8.53 -5.88 7.54
CA HIS A 67 7.97 -6.14 8.86
C HIS A 67 7.81 -7.64 9.13
N TYR A 68 7.12 -8.37 8.23
CA TYR A 68 6.84 -9.79 8.41
C TYR A 68 7.98 -10.75 7.98
N CYS A 69 8.89 -10.28 7.13
CA CYS A 69 10.01 -11.04 6.59
C CYS A 69 11.32 -10.29 6.86
N PRO A 70 11.94 -10.45 8.05
CA PRO A 70 13.14 -9.71 8.44
C PRO A 70 14.35 -9.95 7.53
N ASP A 71 14.35 -11.06 6.78
CA ASP A 71 15.35 -11.42 5.78
C ASP A 71 15.19 -10.68 4.43
N ARG A 72 14.07 -9.96 4.24
CA ARG A 72 13.83 -9.13 3.08
C ARG A 72 14.54 -7.80 3.27
N LEU A 73 15.71 -7.65 2.64
CA LEU A 73 16.44 -6.39 2.56
C LEU A 73 15.62 -5.34 1.77
N PRO A 74 15.85 -4.03 1.98
CA PRO A 74 15.36 -2.98 1.09
C PRO A 74 15.59 -3.38 -0.37
N SER A 75 14.55 -3.27 -1.19
CA SER A 75 14.58 -3.71 -2.56
C SER A 75 15.62 -2.86 -3.23
N ILE A 76 16.52 -3.53 -3.92
CA ILE A 76 17.25 -2.91 -5.00
C ILE A 76 16.23 -2.74 -6.14
N ALA A 77 15.20 -1.92 -5.92
CA ALA A 77 14.44 -1.34 -7.00
C ALA A 77 15.45 -0.74 -7.97
N HIS A 78 15.18 -0.75 -9.26
CA HIS A 78 16.20 -0.36 -10.25
C HIS A 78 16.71 1.09 -10.05
N ASN A 79 15.97 1.91 -9.31
CA ASN A 79 16.30 3.28 -8.91
C ASN A 79 16.80 3.41 -7.45
N GLY A 80 16.94 2.31 -6.71
CA GLY A 80 17.39 2.27 -5.31
C GLY A 80 16.45 2.93 -4.30
N ARG A 81 15.17 3.14 -4.64
CA ARG A 81 14.20 3.86 -3.80
C ARG A 81 13.18 2.88 -3.23
N GLU A 82 12.99 2.94 -1.93
CA GLU A 82 11.83 2.39 -1.23
C GLU A 82 10.99 3.57 -0.74
N ASP A 83 9.69 3.37 -0.73
CA ASP A 83 8.69 4.34 -0.31
C ASP A 83 7.86 3.78 0.86
N ILE A 84 7.06 4.67 1.44
CA ILE A 84 6.09 4.32 2.47
C ILE A 84 4.73 4.24 1.80
N ASP A 85 4.23 3.01 1.62
CA ASP A 85 2.87 2.80 1.13
C ASP A 85 1.89 2.75 2.31
N ILE A 86 0.89 3.62 2.31
CA ILE A 86 -0.15 3.69 3.33
C ILE A 86 -1.51 3.50 2.66
N VAL A 87 -2.26 2.47 3.09
CA VAL A 87 -3.66 2.33 2.68
C VAL A 87 -4.53 3.23 3.55
N LEU A 88 -5.38 4.03 2.92
CA LEU A 88 -6.38 4.85 3.60
C LEU A 88 -7.79 4.37 3.27
N SER A 89 -8.64 4.20 4.28
CA SER A 89 -10.05 3.92 4.08
C SER A 89 -10.82 5.19 3.70
N ASN A 90 -11.81 5.07 2.82
CA ASN A 90 -12.83 6.10 2.56
C ASN A 90 -12.35 7.48 2.06
N THR A 91 -11.07 7.66 1.74
CA THR A 91 -10.52 8.93 1.25
C THR A 91 -9.47 8.71 0.16
N GLN A 92 -9.34 9.69 -0.74
CA GLN A 92 -8.26 9.72 -1.74
C GLN A 92 -7.12 10.59 -1.22
N GLY A 93 -5.89 10.08 -1.27
CA GLY A 93 -4.73 10.75 -0.67
C GLY A 93 -4.33 12.11 -1.26
N GLY A 94 -4.97 12.57 -2.34
CA GLY A 94 -4.61 13.81 -3.01
C GLY A 94 -4.79 15.07 -2.15
N ARG A 95 -5.91 15.20 -1.42
CA ARG A 95 -6.14 16.34 -0.52
C ARG A 95 -5.27 16.26 0.73
N ILE A 96 -5.13 15.07 1.28
CA ILE A 96 -4.26 14.80 2.43
C ILE A 96 -2.82 15.19 2.13
N ARG A 97 -2.32 14.86 0.93
CA ARG A 97 -0.99 15.26 0.48
C ARG A 97 -0.78 16.77 0.53
N LEU A 98 -1.73 17.53 0.00
CA LEU A 98 -1.63 19.00 -0.02
C LEU A 98 -1.69 19.58 1.40
N ALA A 99 -2.59 19.04 2.24
CA ALA A 99 -2.70 19.45 3.63
C ALA A 99 -1.42 19.18 4.43
N LEU A 100 -0.80 18.00 4.27
CA LEU A 100 0.46 17.69 4.96
C LEU A 100 1.60 18.65 4.57
N GLN A 101 1.72 18.97 3.28
CA GLN A 101 2.72 19.95 2.83
C GLN A 101 2.45 21.36 3.40
N TYR A 102 1.18 21.77 3.42
CA TYR A 102 0.80 23.11 3.85
C TYR A 102 0.95 23.31 5.37
N GLU A 103 0.49 22.34 6.16
CA GLU A 103 0.50 22.40 7.63
C GLU A 103 1.87 22.10 8.24
N PHE A 104 2.67 21.25 7.59
CA PHE A 104 3.98 20.79 8.09
C PHE A 104 5.07 20.94 7.01
N PRO A 105 5.31 22.16 6.49
CA PRO A 105 6.22 22.41 5.37
C PRO A 105 7.68 22.03 5.65
N GLU A 106 8.08 21.95 6.92
CA GLU A 106 9.40 21.51 7.35
C GLU A 106 9.58 19.98 7.34
N GLU A 107 8.48 19.24 7.43
CA GLU A 107 8.47 17.77 7.43
C GLU A 107 8.15 17.20 6.05
N PHE A 108 7.40 17.92 5.21
CA PHE A 108 6.91 17.43 3.92
C PHE A 108 7.26 18.33 2.76
N VAL A 109 7.63 17.69 1.65
CA VAL A 109 7.86 18.38 0.38
C VAL A 109 7.10 17.67 -0.74
N ASN A 110 6.39 18.44 -1.55
CA ASN A 110 5.84 17.93 -2.81
C ASN A 110 6.88 18.15 -3.92
N GLN A 111 7.10 17.10 -4.71
CA GLN A 111 7.90 17.20 -5.93
C GLN A 111 7.11 16.58 -7.07
N GLU A 112 6.73 17.41 -8.04
CA GLU A 112 5.82 17.05 -9.13
C GLU A 112 4.47 16.52 -8.60
N ILE A 113 4.26 15.20 -8.68
CA ILE A 113 3.05 14.51 -8.23
C ILE A 113 3.30 13.62 -7.00
N ASP A 114 4.49 13.67 -6.42
CA ASP A 114 4.89 12.80 -5.32
C ASP A 114 5.03 13.60 -4.02
N LEU A 115 4.58 13.00 -2.91
CA LEU A 115 4.82 13.50 -1.57
C LEU A 115 6.09 12.86 -1.02
N PHE A 116 6.90 13.64 -0.33
CA PHE A 116 8.03 13.13 0.42
C PHE A 116 7.99 13.62 1.85
N VAL A 117 8.41 12.76 2.77
CA VAL A 117 8.75 13.12 4.14
C VAL A 117 10.26 13.33 4.26
N VAL A 118 10.65 14.43 4.89
CA VAL A 118 12.04 14.81 5.12
C VAL A 118 12.54 14.06 6.35
N THR A 119 13.72 13.46 6.21
CA THR A 119 14.44 12.76 7.26
C THR A 119 15.82 13.39 7.44
N PRO A 120 16.54 13.13 8.55
CA PRO A 120 17.91 13.65 8.72
C PRO A 120 18.89 13.26 7.62
N ARG A 121 18.64 12.16 6.88
CA ARG A 121 19.54 11.63 5.85
C ARG A 121 19.14 11.95 4.41
N GLY A 122 17.96 12.51 4.19
CA GLY A 122 17.37 12.68 2.88
C GLY A 122 15.85 12.67 2.96
N LYS A 123 15.17 12.40 1.86
CA LYS A 123 13.70 12.31 1.85
C LYS A 123 13.19 10.96 1.35
N VAL A 124 12.09 10.51 1.92
CA VAL A 124 11.44 9.24 1.60
C VAL A 124 10.08 9.54 0.96
N LYS A 125 9.78 8.88 -0.15
CA LYS A 125 8.50 9.04 -0.84
C LYS A 125 7.37 8.42 -0.02
N VAL A 126 6.21 9.08 0.00
CA VAL A 126 5.00 8.63 0.69
C VAL A 126 3.89 8.43 -0.34
N ASP A 127 3.34 7.22 -0.38
CA ASP A 127 2.32 6.80 -1.32
C ASP A 127 1.03 6.40 -0.61
N PHE A 128 -0.01 7.21 -0.79
CA PHE A 128 -1.35 6.88 -0.31
C PHE A 128 -2.09 5.98 -1.32
N LYS A 129 -2.37 4.74 -0.92
CA LYS A 129 -3.12 3.77 -1.73
C LYS A 129 -4.59 3.73 -1.30
N TRP A 130 -5.48 3.53 -2.26
CA TRP A 130 -6.91 3.44 -2.01
C TRP A 130 -7.39 1.99 -1.92
N GLU A 131 -8.33 1.75 -1.01
CA GLU A 131 -8.90 0.47 -0.56
C GLU A 131 -9.60 -0.39 -1.65
N VAL A 132 -9.94 0.18 -2.81
CA VAL A 132 -10.96 -0.33 -3.76
C VAL A 132 -10.74 -1.78 -4.27
N TYR A 133 -9.53 -2.34 -4.17
CA TYR A 133 -9.22 -3.68 -4.70
C TYR A 133 -9.26 -4.83 -3.67
N MET A 134 -9.63 -4.54 -2.43
CA MET A 134 -9.42 -5.43 -1.28
C MET A 134 -10.71 -6.03 -0.69
N GLU A 135 -11.85 -5.95 -1.38
CA GLU A 135 -13.23 -6.27 -0.90
C GLU A 135 -13.46 -7.65 -0.24
N SER A 136 -12.47 -8.55 -0.16
CA SER A 136 -12.64 -9.93 0.32
C SER A 136 -11.77 -10.35 1.49
N ALA A 137 -10.76 -9.57 1.88
CA ALA A 137 -10.00 -9.85 3.09
C ALA A 137 -10.21 -8.68 4.04
N SER A 138 -10.59 -8.95 5.30
CA SER A 138 -10.73 -7.92 6.33
C SER A 138 -9.46 -7.09 6.36
N LEU A 139 -9.50 -5.91 5.75
CA LEU A 139 -8.38 -4.99 5.82
C LEU A 139 -8.21 -4.65 7.28
N SER A 140 -7.07 -5.03 7.83
CA SER A 140 -6.71 -4.71 9.20
C SER A 140 -6.22 -3.26 9.24
N THR A 141 -7.10 -2.33 8.85
CA THR A 141 -6.88 -0.91 9.07
C THR A 141 -7.33 -0.55 10.47
N VAL A 142 -6.64 0.40 11.09
CA VAL A 142 -6.92 0.89 12.44
C VAL A 142 -7.35 2.35 12.34
N PRO A 143 -8.35 2.81 13.11
CA PRO A 143 -8.71 4.22 13.15
C PRO A 143 -7.52 5.10 13.52
N LEU A 144 -7.29 6.19 12.78
CA LEU A 144 -6.13 7.07 12.96
C LEU A 144 -5.88 7.50 14.42
N HIS A 145 -6.94 7.77 15.17
CA HIS A 145 -6.88 8.23 16.56
C HIS A 145 -6.49 7.14 17.57
N GLU A 146 -6.53 5.86 17.18
CA GLU A 146 -6.14 4.72 18.01
C GLU A 146 -4.70 4.27 17.76
N ILE A 147 -4.02 4.85 16.76
CA ILE A 147 -2.69 4.43 16.33
C ILE A 147 -1.61 5.09 17.19
N SER A 148 -0.66 4.29 17.66
CA SER A 148 0.60 4.83 18.15
C SER A 148 1.54 5.08 16.96
N PRO A 149 2.07 6.30 16.76
CA PRO A 149 3.02 6.55 15.69
C PRO A 149 4.26 5.64 15.73
N GLU A 150 4.68 5.22 16.92
CA GLU A 150 5.86 4.35 17.13
C GLU A 150 5.57 2.87 16.86
N ASP A 151 4.29 2.49 16.76
CA ASP A 151 3.83 1.13 16.43
C ASP A 151 2.74 1.20 15.35
N PRO A 152 3.11 1.53 14.10
CA PRO A 152 2.15 1.73 13.03
C PRO A 152 1.46 0.41 12.67
N PRO A 153 0.14 0.42 12.38
CA PRO A 153 -0.56 -0.80 12.04
C PRO A 153 -0.12 -1.30 10.67
N PHE A 154 0.24 -2.58 10.57
CA PHE A 154 0.57 -3.21 9.32
C PHE A 154 -0.64 -3.93 8.73
N MET A 155 -0.77 -3.86 7.40
CA MET A 155 -1.72 -4.68 6.68
C MET A 155 -1.50 -6.14 7.04
N ASN A 156 -2.60 -6.89 7.30
CA ASN A 156 -2.43 -8.30 7.62
C ASN A 156 -1.71 -9.01 6.47
N PRO A 157 -0.85 -9.99 6.77
CA PRO A 157 0.04 -10.49 5.75
C PRO A 157 -0.71 -11.27 4.63
N GLN A 158 -1.90 -11.83 4.90
CA GLN A 158 -2.71 -12.51 3.86
C GLN A 158 -3.17 -11.50 2.80
N THR A 159 -3.78 -10.40 3.22
CA THR A 159 -4.18 -9.29 2.35
C THR A 159 -2.98 -8.70 1.62
N LEU A 160 -1.84 -8.53 2.31
CA LEU A 160 -0.60 -8.08 1.69
C LEU A 160 -0.12 -9.04 0.60
N THR A 161 -0.22 -10.35 0.82
CA THR A 161 0.11 -11.38 -0.18
C THR A 161 -0.76 -11.24 -1.42
N VAL A 162 -2.08 -11.11 -1.25
CA VAL A 162 -3.01 -10.91 -2.37
C VAL A 162 -2.66 -9.62 -3.11
N SER A 163 -2.42 -8.53 -2.40
CA SER A 163 -2.03 -7.24 -2.98
C SER A 163 -0.79 -7.38 -3.87
N LYS A 164 0.26 -8.05 -3.38
CA LYS A 164 1.47 -8.32 -4.16
C LYS A 164 1.19 -9.17 -5.40
N LEU A 165 0.34 -10.19 -5.30
CA LEU A 165 -0.05 -11.02 -6.44
C LEU A 165 -0.89 -10.25 -7.49
N LEU A 166 -1.75 -9.31 -7.09
CA LEU A 166 -2.54 -8.51 -8.02
C LEU A 166 -1.68 -7.48 -8.79
N SER A 167 -0.65 -6.96 -8.13
CA SER A 167 0.31 -6.00 -8.72
C SER A 167 1.20 -6.59 -9.82
N LEU A 168 1.21 -7.91 -10.03
CA LEU A 168 1.95 -8.58 -11.12
C LEU A 168 1.55 -8.11 -12.52
N SER A 169 0.28 -7.74 -12.66
CA SER A 169 -0.30 -7.35 -13.95
C SER A 169 0.08 -5.93 -14.39
N GLY A 170 0.53 -5.06 -13.48
CA GLY A 170 0.67 -3.62 -13.74
C GLY A 170 -0.64 -2.90 -14.14
N HIS A 171 -1.75 -3.63 -14.31
CA HIS A 171 -2.98 -3.11 -14.91
C HIS A 171 -4.12 -2.89 -13.90
N VAL A 172 -4.07 -3.52 -12.73
CA VAL A 172 -5.17 -3.40 -11.75
C VAL A 172 -4.97 -2.22 -10.81
N VAL A 173 -3.74 -1.76 -10.59
CA VAL A 173 -3.45 -0.65 -9.66
C VAL A 173 -3.25 0.69 -10.38
N ALA A 174 -3.14 0.69 -11.72
CA ALA A 174 -2.71 1.86 -12.46
C ALA A 174 -3.73 2.29 -13.53
N ARG A 175 -4.63 3.21 -13.15
CA ARG A 175 -4.86 4.36 -14.04
C ARG A 175 -3.76 5.42 -13.89
N TYR A 176 -2.86 5.32 -12.91
CA TYR A 176 -1.88 6.38 -12.62
C TYR A 176 -0.47 5.96 -12.17
N VAL A 177 -0.02 4.70 -12.26
CA VAL A 177 1.37 4.35 -11.89
C VAL A 177 2.04 3.49 -12.96
N LEU A 178 2.99 4.12 -13.66
CA LEU A 178 3.91 3.46 -14.58
C LEU A 178 5.12 2.93 -13.79
N PHE A 179 5.50 1.67 -14.03
CA PHE A 179 6.84 1.08 -13.81
C PHE A 179 7.26 0.47 -12.45
N GLU A 180 6.37 0.00 -11.58
CA GLU A 180 6.80 -1.00 -10.59
C GLU A 180 6.98 -2.36 -11.25
N ARG A 181 8.18 -2.95 -11.15
CA ARG A 181 8.46 -4.20 -11.86
C ARG A 181 7.74 -5.38 -11.18
N PRO A 182 6.95 -6.18 -11.91
CA PRO A 182 6.20 -7.33 -11.38
C PRO A 182 7.02 -8.39 -10.61
N TRP A 183 8.34 -8.49 -10.83
CA TRP A 183 9.16 -9.55 -10.23
C TRP A 183 9.32 -9.43 -8.71
N ASN A 184 9.52 -8.21 -8.19
CA ASN A 184 9.67 -7.97 -6.74
C ASN A 184 8.41 -8.41 -5.99
N HIS A 185 7.24 -8.11 -6.57
CA HIS A 185 5.96 -8.46 -5.98
C HIS A 185 5.71 -9.97 -5.92
N GLY A 186 6.11 -10.73 -6.95
CA GLY A 186 6.00 -12.18 -6.93
C GLY A 186 6.88 -12.85 -5.86
N ILE A 187 8.11 -12.38 -5.69
CA ILE A 187 9.02 -12.89 -4.65
C ILE A 187 8.54 -12.50 -3.25
N ASP A 188 8.08 -11.26 -3.07
CA ASP A 188 7.52 -10.81 -1.79
C ASP A 188 6.26 -11.60 -1.42
N ALA A 189 5.37 -11.88 -2.38
CA ALA A 189 4.25 -12.79 -2.16
C ALA A 189 4.71 -14.18 -1.72
N LEU A 190 5.76 -14.73 -2.35
CA LEU A 190 6.27 -16.05 -1.98
C LEU A 190 6.84 -16.08 -0.56
N ARG A 191 7.54 -15.02 -0.15
CA ARG A 191 8.07 -14.86 1.22
C ARG A 191 6.92 -14.83 2.22
N LEU A 192 5.91 -14.01 1.96
CA LEU A 192 4.75 -13.86 2.83
C LEU A 192 3.98 -15.17 2.98
N VAL A 193 3.73 -15.91 1.88
CA VAL A 193 3.02 -17.20 1.93
C VAL A 193 3.67 -18.18 2.88
N ARG A 194 5.01 -18.18 2.99
CA ARG A 194 5.76 -19.04 3.91
C ARG A 194 5.61 -18.66 5.39
N ARG A 195 5.04 -17.49 5.70
CA ARG A 195 4.86 -16.99 7.07
C ARG A 195 3.48 -17.31 7.67
N PHE A 196 2.52 -17.80 6.88
CA PHE A 196 1.21 -18.20 7.41
C PHE A 196 1.22 -19.65 7.90
N ASP A 197 0.65 -19.87 9.08
CA ASP A 197 0.43 -21.21 9.65
C ASP A 197 -0.72 -21.97 8.94
N ARG A 198 -1.56 -21.25 8.17
CA ARG A 198 -2.56 -21.83 7.28
C ARG A 198 -1.97 -22.03 5.89
N SER A 199 -2.00 -23.28 5.44
CA SER A 199 -1.50 -23.74 4.14
C SER A 199 -2.20 -23.15 2.90
N THR A 200 -3.21 -22.28 3.08
CA THR A 200 -4.02 -21.78 1.97
C THR A 200 -4.47 -20.31 2.14
N LEU A 201 -4.24 -19.54 1.08
CA LEU A 201 -4.66 -18.15 0.87
C LEU A 201 -6.07 -18.13 0.28
N THR A 202 -7.02 -17.53 0.99
CA THR A 202 -8.39 -17.37 0.47
C THR A 202 -8.47 -16.16 -0.46
N LEU A 203 -9.03 -16.35 -1.65
CA LEU A 203 -9.15 -15.35 -2.70
C LEU A 203 -10.61 -15.19 -3.12
N ALA A 204 -11.05 -13.97 -3.39
CA ALA A 204 -12.27 -13.78 -4.17
C ALA A 204 -12.10 -14.30 -5.61
N LYS A 205 -13.20 -14.71 -6.23
CA LYS A 205 -13.22 -15.19 -7.63
C LYS A 205 -12.48 -14.25 -8.60
N PHE A 206 -12.70 -12.93 -8.50
CA PHE A 206 -12.04 -11.98 -9.40
C PHE A 206 -10.53 -11.93 -9.19
N GLN A 207 -10.06 -12.01 -7.94
CA GLN A 207 -8.63 -12.03 -7.60
C GLN A 207 -7.99 -13.30 -8.13
N ALA A 208 -8.63 -14.45 -7.91
CA ALA A 208 -8.22 -15.74 -8.45
C ALA A 208 -8.09 -15.73 -9.97
N MET A 209 -9.11 -15.24 -10.69
CA MET A 209 -9.06 -15.11 -12.15
C MET A 209 -7.93 -14.19 -12.60
N HIS A 210 -7.72 -13.08 -11.89
CA HIS A 210 -6.67 -12.13 -12.22
C HIS A 210 -5.28 -12.72 -12.06
N ILE A 211 -5.02 -13.38 -10.92
CA ILE A 211 -3.76 -14.08 -10.65
C ILE A 211 -3.53 -15.20 -11.67
N TYR A 212 -4.57 -15.94 -12.06
CA TYR A 212 -4.47 -16.97 -13.10
C TYR A 212 -4.05 -16.41 -14.47
N LYS A 213 -4.60 -15.26 -14.88
CA LYS A 213 -4.19 -14.60 -16.14
C LYS A 213 -2.71 -14.22 -16.16
N GLU A 214 -2.14 -13.95 -14.98
CA GLU A 214 -0.72 -13.58 -14.81
C GLU A 214 0.18 -14.77 -14.44
N LYS A 215 -0.31 -16.01 -14.54
CA LYS A 215 0.42 -17.22 -14.11
C LYS A 215 1.81 -17.35 -14.71
N ASP A 216 1.98 -17.04 -15.99
CA ASP A 216 3.27 -17.22 -16.68
C ASP A 216 4.32 -16.23 -16.15
N LYS A 217 3.88 -15.01 -15.78
CA LYS A 217 4.75 -14.02 -15.12
C LYS A 217 5.11 -14.49 -13.72
N LEU A 218 4.12 -14.97 -12.96
CA LEU A 218 4.33 -15.49 -11.62
C LEU A 218 5.34 -16.66 -11.62
N GLU A 219 5.19 -17.62 -12.53
CA GLU A 219 6.14 -18.73 -12.72
C GLU A 219 7.53 -18.23 -13.10
N ARG A 220 7.61 -17.31 -14.07
CA ARG A 220 8.88 -16.74 -14.53
C ARG A 220 9.65 -16.05 -13.42
N TYR A 221 8.97 -15.26 -12.59
CA TYR A 221 9.64 -14.45 -11.57
C TYR A 221 9.96 -15.22 -10.29
N THR A 222 9.14 -16.20 -9.94
CA THR A 222 9.31 -16.96 -8.70
C THR A 222 10.04 -18.28 -8.93
N THR A 223 10.25 -18.69 -10.18
CA THR A 223 10.74 -20.01 -10.61
C THR A 223 9.87 -21.19 -10.12
N MET A 224 8.71 -20.90 -9.54
CA MET A 224 7.81 -21.86 -8.95
C MET A 224 6.64 -22.14 -9.91
N PRO A 225 6.40 -23.40 -10.30
CA PRO A 225 5.27 -23.73 -11.17
C PRO A 225 3.93 -23.27 -10.58
N TYR A 226 3.03 -22.80 -11.43
CA TYR A 226 1.73 -22.26 -11.04
C TYR A 226 0.89 -23.33 -10.34
N LYS A 227 1.02 -24.60 -10.72
CA LYS A 227 0.37 -25.72 -10.01
C LYS A 227 0.75 -25.78 -8.53
N GLN A 228 1.94 -25.32 -8.16
CA GLN A 228 2.34 -25.25 -6.74
C GLN A 228 1.73 -24.01 -6.07
N TRP A 229 1.70 -22.87 -6.76
CA TRP A 229 0.99 -21.67 -6.31
C TRP A 229 -0.49 -21.92 -6.07
N ALA A 230 -1.17 -22.59 -7.01
CA ALA A 230 -2.59 -22.90 -6.92
C ALA A 230 -2.93 -23.89 -5.78
N LYS A 231 -1.96 -24.68 -5.29
CA LYS A 231 -2.14 -25.50 -4.08
C LYS A 231 -2.16 -24.67 -2.80
N MET A 232 -1.58 -23.48 -2.84
CA MET A 232 -1.55 -22.51 -1.74
C MET A 232 -2.71 -21.53 -1.80
N MET A 233 -3.65 -21.69 -2.75
CA MET A 233 -4.77 -20.76 -2.96
C MET A 233 -6.12 -21.49 -2.95
N GLU A 234 -7.08 -20.92 -2.24
CA GLU A 234 -8.48 -21.33 -2.17
C GLU A 234 -9.36 -20.18 -2.65
N VAL A 235 -10.43 -20.47 -3.39
CA VAL A 235 -11.37 -19.46 -3.89
C VAL A 235 -12.61 -19.43 -3.00
N GLU A 236 -12.91 -18.26 -2.44
CA GLU A 236 -14.17 -17.99 -1.75
C GLU A 236 -15.28 -17.78 -2.81
N LEU A 237 -16.24 -18.70 -2.82
CA LEU A 237 -17.49 -18.51 -3.56
C LEU A 237 -18.46 -17.72 -2.70
N ARG A 238 -18.44 -16.39 -2.82
CA ARG A 238 -19.61 -15.61 -2.42
C ARG A 238 -20.68 -15.78 -3.49
N VAL A 239 -21.68 -16.62 -3.22
CA VAL A 239 -22.94 -16.57 -3.95
C VAL A 239 -23.65 -15.28 -3.50
N SER A 240 -23.56 -14.22 -4.29
CA SER A 240 -24.39 -13.05 -4.10
C SER A 240 -25.85 -13.44 -4.32
N ILE A 241 -26.56 -13.78 -3.25
CA ILE A 241 -28.02 -13.87 -3.25
C ILE A 241 -28.54 -12.43 -3.28
N SER A 242 -28.54 -11.81 -4.46
CA SER A 242 -29.28 -10.57 -4.74
C SER A 242 -30.36 -10.76 -5.80
N ARG A 243 -30.82 -12.00 -5.96
CA ARG A 243 -32.13 -12.36 -6.53
C ARG A 243 -32.48 -13.72 -5.96
N LEU A 244 -33.32 -13.74 -4.93
CA LEU A 244 -34.17 -14.84 -4.44
C LEU A 244 -34.40 -14.64 -2.94
N THR A 245 -35.24 -13.65 -2.62
CA THR A 245 -36.10 -13.81 -1.45
C THR A 245 -36.84 -15.13 -1.60
N LYS A 246 -36.71 -15.95 -0.55
CA LYS A 246 -37.36 -17.25 -0.31
C LYS A 246 -36.79 -18.42 -1.10
N GLU A 247 -35.70 -18.99 -0.62
CA GLU A 247 -35.73 -20.21 0.21
C GLU A 247 -34.31 -20.67 0.58
N ARG A 248 -34.12 -20.97 1.88
CA ARG A 248 -33.07 -21.80 2.47
C ARG A 248 -31.59 -21.42 2.21
N SER A 249 -31.02 -20.81 3.25
CA SER A 249 -29.71 -21.18 3.84
C SER A 249 -29.18 -22.55 3.38
N THR A 250 -27.95 -22.58 2.82
CA THR A 250 -26.92 -23.60 3.14
C THR A 250 -25.56 -23.23 2.53
N GLN A 251 -24.59 -22.96 3.41
CA GLN A 251 -23.13 -23.21 3.34
C GLN A 251 -22.43 -23.11 1.96
N GLY A 252 -21.76 -21.99 1.71
CA GLY A 252 -20.65 -21.94 0.75
C GLY A 252 -19.40 -22.58 1.37
N LYS A 253 -18.88 -23.65 0.78
CA LYS A 253 -17.57 -24.23 1.13
C LYS A 253 -16.47 -23.62 0.26
N PRO A 254 -15.25 -23.42 0.78
CA PRO A 254 -14.10 -23.03 -0.04
C PRO A 254 -13.71 -24.15 -1.02
N PHE A 255 -13.28 -23.78 -2.22
CA PHE A 255 -12.79 -24.69 -3.27
C PHE A 255 -11.33 -24.40 -3.58
N LYS A 256 -10.56 -25.41 -4.04
CA LYS A 256 -9.21 -25.16 -4.52
C LYS A 256 -9.25 -24.47 -5.87
N LEU A 257 -8.29 -23.56 -6.11
CA LEU A 257 -8.22 -22.81 -7.36
C LEU A 257 -8.11 -23.70 -8.60
N LEU A 258 -7.45 -24.86 -8.50
CA LEU A 258 -7.34 -25.84 -9.58
C LEU A 258 -8.69 -26.43 -10.00
N ASP A 259 -9.70 -26.41 -9.13
CA ASP A 259 -11.05 -26.91 -9.44
C ASP A 259 -11.91 -25.85 -10.17
N TYR A 260 -11.38 -24.62 -10.30
CA TYR A 260 -12.11 -23.46 -10.81
C TYR A 260 -11.69 -23.02 -12.22
N VAL A 261 -10.60 -23.57 -12.74
CA VAL A 261 -9.88 -23.10 -13.93
C VAL A 261 -9.81 -24.16 -15.00
#